data_AF-A0A7W8QYH5-F1
#
_entry.id   AF-A0A7W8QYH5-F1
#
_cell.length_a   1.000
_cell.length_b   1.000
_cell.length_c   1.000
_cell.angle_alpha   90.00
_cell.angle_beta   90.00
_cell.angle_gamma   90.00
#
_symmetry.space_group_name_H-M   'P 1'
#
loop_
_entity.id
_entity.type
_entity.pdbx_description
1 polymer ?
#
loop_
_entity_poly.entity_id
_entity_poly.type
_entity_poly.pdbx_seq_one_letter_code
_entity_poly.pdbx_strand_id
1 'polypeptide(L)'
;MYKYKIKEFMDQLPVIEYRKLNTQLHRVIGVSRNTLINYSLIKITSKKDVPYSTIRKLEIIFGVKYGDLTNQNITCDHYKKIIDRIPERPTRRLQRKKRVKRMEQPD
;
A
#
# COMPACT_ATOMS: atom_id res chain seq x y z
N MET A 1 2.34 8.28 -15.58
CA MET A 1 1.97 6.92 -15.14
C MET A 1 1.05 6.98 -13.93
N TYR A 2 -0.03 6.21 -13.94
CA TYR A 2 -0.94 6.07 -12.80
C TYR A 2 -0.43 4.99 -11.84
N LYS A 3 -0.89 5.03 -10.59
CA LYS A 3 -0.50 4.07 -9.55
C LYS A 3 -1.06 2.67 -9.82
N TYR A 4 -2.24 2.59 -10.43
CA TYR A 4 -2.88 1.33 -10.79
C TYR A 4 -3.24 1.30 -12.28
N LYS A 5 -3.26 0.10 -12.85
CA LYS A 5 -3.54 -0.18 -14.26
C LYS A 5 -5.04 -0.31 -14.57
N ILE A 6 -5.93 0.22 -13.72
CA ILE A 6 -7.38 0.02 -13.83
C ILE A 6 -7.89 0.43 -15.22
N LYS A 7 -7.47 1.60 -15.72
CA LYS A 7 -7.86 2.06 -17.05
C LYS A 7 -7.33 1.16 -18.16
N GLU A 8 -6.07 0.72 -18.06
CA GLU A 8 -5.44 -0.16 -19.05
C GLU A 8 -6.18 -1.50 -19.17
N PHE A 9 -6.54 -2.12 -18.03
CA PHE A 9 -7.34 -3.35 -18.03
C PHE A 9 -8.75 -3.14 -18.58
N MET A 10 -9.38 -1.99 -18.29
CA MET A 10 -10.69 -1.67 -18.85
C MET A 10 -10.62 -1.47 -20.37
N ASP A 11 -9.60 -0.77 -20.86
CA ASP A 11 -9.41 -0.47 -22.29
C ASP A 11 -9.11 -1.74 -23.12
N GLN A 12 -8.62 -2.82 -22.49
CA GLN A 12 -8.37 -4.12 -23.13
C GLN A 12 -9.64 -4.97 -23.30
N LEU A 13 -10.75 -4.60 -22.68
CA LEU A 13 -11.99 -5.37 -22.78
C LEU A 13 -12.68 -5.18 -24.14
N PRO A 14 -13.37 -6.21 -24.66
CA PRO A 14 -14.28 -6.05 -25.78
C PRO A 14 -15.32 -4.94 -25.51
N VAL A 15 -15.67 -4.16 -26.53
CA VAL A 15 -16.54 -2.97 -26.39
C VAL A 15 -17.85 -3.26 -25.64
N ILE A 16 -18.46 -4.43 -25.89
CA ILE A 16 -19.70 -4.85 -25.24
C ILE A 16 -19.47 -5.11 -23.75
N GLU A 17 -18.39 -5.81 -23.40
CA GLU A 17 -18.03 -6.11 -22.01
C GLU A 17 -17.64 -4.83 -21.26
N TYR A 18 -16.84 -3.96 -21.88
CA TYR A 18 -16.50 -2.66 -21.33
C TYR A 18 -17.74 -1.84 -20.95
N ARG A 19 -18.72 -1.73 -21.86
CA ARG A 19 -19.95 -0.96 -21.59
C ARG A 19 -20.75 -1.55 -20.41
N LYS A 20 -20.88 -2.87 -20.37
CA LYS A 20 -21.60 -3.57 -19.28
C LYS A 20 -20.87 -3.40 -17.95
N LEU A 21 -19.56 -3.69 -17.94
CA LEU A 21 -18.75 -3.63 -16.74
C LEU A 21 -18.64 -2.20 -16.21
N ASN A 22 -18.32 -1.20 -17.04
CA ASN A 22 -18.19 0.20 -16.62
C ASN A 22 -19.46 0.74 -15.93
N THR A 23 -20.64 0.27 -16.37
CA THR A 23 -21.92 0.67 -15.77
C THR A 23 -22.12 0.05 -14.38
N GLN A 24 -21.62 -1.16 -14.13
CA GLN A 24 -21.87 -1.90 -12.87
C GLN A 24 -20.67 -1.96 -11.91
N LEU A 25 -19.44 -1.72 -12.40
CA LEU A 25 -18.20 -1.96 -11.66
C LEU A 25 -18.18 -1.24 -10.31
N HIS A 26 -18.59 0.02 -10.30
CA HIS A 26 -18.67 0.84 -9.08
C HIS A 26 -19.59 0.21 -8.02
N ARG A 27 -20.71 -0.40 -8.44
CA ARG A 27 -21.66 -1.09 -7.55
C ARG A 27 -21.07 -2.37 -6.99
N VAL A 28 -20.40 -3.15 -7.83
CA VAL A 28 -19.77 -4.43 -7.42
C VAL A 28 -18.68 -4.19 -6.38
N ILE A 29 -17.85 -3.17 -6.55
CA ILE A 29 -16.80 -2.86 -5.58
C ILE A 29 -17.32 -2.07 -4.36
N GLY A 30 -18.53 -1.49 -4.45
CA GLY A 30 -19.20 -0.78 -3.36
C GLY A 30 -18.81 0.68 -3.21
N VAL A 31 -18.55 1.39 -4.32
CA VAL A 31 -18.15 2.81 -4.33
C VAL A 31 -18.96 3.62 -5.33
N SER A 32 -18.88 4.95 -5.23
CA SER A 32 -19.49 5.83 -6.23
C SER A 32 -18.74 5.77 -7.58
N ARG A 33 -19.44 6.11 -8.68
CA ARG A 33 -18.81 6.19 -10.00
C ARG A 33 -17.63 7.18 -10.04
N ASN A 34 -17.76 8.32 -9.36
CA ASN A 34 -16.69 9.32 -9.25
C ASN A 34 -15.48 8.76 -8.48
N THR A 35 -15.72 7.99 -7.43
CA THR A 35 -14.66 7.34 -6.67
C THR A 35 -13.87 6.37 -7.54
N LEU A 36 -14.56 5.54 -8.34
CA LEU A 36 -13.92 4.63 -9.29
C LEU A 36 -13.05 5.39 -10.32
N ILE A 37 -13.57 6.49 -10.89
CA ILE A 37 -12.80 7.35 -11.81
C ILE A 37 -11.56 7.91 -11.11
N ASN A 38 -11.71 8.42 -9.89
CA ASN A 38 -10.60 8.97 -9.12
C ASN A 38 -9.52 7.91 -8.82
N TYR A 39 -9.91 6.67 -8.51
CA TYR A 39 -8.99 5.56 -8.31
C TYR A 39 -8.15 5.27 -9.55
N SER A 40 -8.77 5.27 -10.73
CA SER A 40 -8.08 5.08 -12.01
C SER A 40 -7.11 6.21 -12.37
N LEU A 41 -7.24 7.38 -11.73
CA LEU A 41 -6.46 8.59 -12.02
C LEU A 41 -5.42 8.93 -10.95
N ILE A 42 -5.27 8.12 -9.89
CA ILE A 42 -4.25 8.36 -8.86
C ILE A 42 -2.87 8.26 -9.51
N LYS A 43 -2.09 9.35 -9.47
CA LYS A 43 -0.71 9.37 -9.96
C LYS A 43 0.19 8.51 -9.07
N ILE A 44 1.19 7.87 -9.66
CA ILE A 44 2.17 7.03 -8.95
C ILE A 44 2.89 7.80 -7.81
N THR A 45 3.10 9.10 -7.99
CA THR A 45 3.72 10.00 -7.00
C THR A 45 2.77 10.50 -5.91
N SER A 46 1.48 10.18 -6.00
CA SER A 46 0.48 10.66 -5.05
C SER A 46 0.57 9.89 -3.72
N LYS A 47 0.41 10.62 -2.61
CA LYS A 47 0.19 10.05 -1.28
C LYS A 47 -1.18 9.37 -1.14
N LYS A 48 -2.14 9.70 -2.01
CA LYS A 48 -3.46 9.06 -2.01
C LYS A 48 -3.33 7.60 -2.46
N ASP A 49 -4.22 6.76 -1.97
CA ASP A 49 -4.24 5.35 -2.32
C ASP A 49 -5.66 4.81 -2.46
N VAL A 50 -5.78 3.65 -3.12
CA VAL A 50 -7.03 2.91 -3.18
C VAL A 50 -7.06 1.91 -2.03
N PRO A 51 -8.19 1.75 -1.32
CA PRO A 51 -8.31 0.73 -0.29
C PRO A 51 -7.93 -0.66 -0.81
N TYR A 52 -7.15 -1.40 -0.01
CA TYR A 52 -6.66 -2.73 -0.37
C TYR A 52 -7.77 -3.69 -0.82
N SER A 53 -8.88 -3.72 -0.08
CA SER A 53 -10.03 -4.57 -0.41
C SER A 53 -10.61 -4.27 -1.79
N THR A 54 -10.64 -3.00 -2.19
CA THR A 54 -11.08 -2.57 -3.52
C THR A 54 -10.12 -3.06 -4.60
N ILE A 55 -8.80 -2.92 -4.40
CA ILE A 55 -7.79 -3.43 -5.34
C ILE A 55 -7.92 -4.94 -5.50
N ARG A 56 -8.06 -5.69 -4.40
CA ARG A 56 -8.24 -7.14 -4.45
C ARG A 56 -9.49 -7.56 -5.21
N LYS A 57 -10.61 -6.85 -5.03
CA LYS A 57 -11.82 -7.11 -5.83
C LYS A 57 -11.57 -6.85 -7.32
N LEU A 58 -10.90 -5.76 -7.66
CA LEU A 58 -10.58 -5.43 -9.05
C LEU A 58 -9.67 -6.48 -9.68
N GLU A 59 -8.65 -6.96 -8.96
CA GLU A 59 -7.77 -8.03 -9.45
C GLU A 59 -8.54 -9.32 -9.73
N ILE A 60 -9.49 -9.69 -8.87
CA ILE A 60 -10.37 -10.85 -9.09
C ILE A 60 -11.30 -10.62 -10.29
N ILE A 61 -11.89 -9.43 -10.42
CA ILE A 61 -12.79 -9.07 -11.54
C ILE A 61 -12.06 -9.13 -12.88
N PHE A 62 -10.81 -8.66 -12.94
CA PHE A 62 -9.99 -8.72 -14.15
C PHE A 62 -9.29 -10.06 -14.36
N GLY A 63 -9.38 -10.99 -13.41
CA GLY A 63 -8.76 -12.32 -13.51
C GLY A 63 -7.23 -12.30 -13.46
N VAL A 64 -6.63 -11.35 -12.75
CA VAL A 64 -5.17 -11.18 -12.66
C VAL A 64 -4.61 -11.61 -11.30
N LYS A 65 -3.30 -11.84 -11.22
CA LYS A 65 -2.66 -12.26 -9.97
C LYS A 65 -2.59 -11.09 -8.99
N TYR A 66 -2.37 -11.44 -7.73
CA TYR A 66 -2.10 -10.48 -6.68
C TYR A 66 -0.94 -9.55 -7.06
N GLY A 67 -1.19 -8.23 -7.05
CA GLY A 67 -0.20 -7.22 -7.38
C GLY A 67 -0.11 -6.90 -8.87
N ASP A 68 -0.78 -7.61 -9.77
CA ASP A 68 -0.68 -7.33 -11.20
C ASP A 68 -1.38 -6.01 -11.59
N LEU A 69 -2.30 -5.52 -10.77
CA LEU A 69 -2.99 -4.25 -11.00
C LEU A 69 -2.16 -3.03 -10.58
N THR A 70 -1.10 -3.20 -9.77
CA THR A 70 -0.23 -2.09 -9.36
C THR A 70 0.85 -1.81 -10.41
N ASN A 71 1.15 -0.53 -10.61
CA ASN A 71 2.29 -0.04 -11.39
C ASN A 71 3.54 0.18 -10.54
N GLN A 72 3.48 -0.14 -9.24
CA GLN A 72 4.56 0.00 -8.28
C GLN A 72 5.02 -1.36 -7.79
N ASN A 73 6.34 -1.57 -7.78
CA ASN A 73 6.95 -2.66 -7.04
C ASN A 73 6.99 -2.29 -5.56
N ILE A 74 6.11 -2.90 -4.77
CA ILE A 74 6.09 -2.74 -3.32
C ILE A 74 7.02 -3.78 -2.72
N THR A 75 8.11 -3.31 -2.11
CA THR A 75 9.07 -4.16 -1.38
C THR A 75 9.20 -3.67 0.04
N CYS A 76 9.23 -4.58 1.00
CA CYS A 76 9.49 -4.25 2.41
C CYS A 76 10.40 -5.31 3.02
N ASP A 77 11.24 -4.89 3.95
CA ASP A 77 12.07 -5.79 4.72
C ASP A 77 11.20 -6.65 5.65
N HIS A 78 11.60 -7.91 5.85
CA HIS A 78 10.98 -8.76 6.85
C HIS A 78 11.17 -8.18 8.25
N TYR A 79 10.17 -8.30 9.12
CA TYR A 79 10.15 -7.63 10.43
C TYR A 79 11.40 -7.91 11.28
N LYS A 80 12.00 -9.10 11.18
CA LYS A 80 13.27 -9.44 11.86
C LYS A 80 14.41 -8.48 11.48
N LYS A 81 14.60 -8.23 10.17
CA LYS A 81 15.62 -7.27 9.69
C LYS A 81 15.34 -5.85 10.17
N ILE A 82 14.06 -5.51 10.34
CA ILE A 82 13.66 -4.21 10.88
C ILE A 82 14.04 -4.11 12.35
N ILE A 83 13.75 -5.15 13.15
CA ILE A 83 14.11 -5.22 14.58
C ILE A 83 15.62 -5.11 14.77
N ASP A 84 16.41 -5.83 13.97
CA ASP A 84 17.88 -5.81 14.08
C ASP A 84 18.50 -4.42 13.85
N ARG A 85 17.79 -3.53 13.15
CA ARG A 85 18.21 -2.13 12.92
C ARG A 85 17.80 -1.17 14.04
N ILE A 86 16.91 -1.59 14.94
CA ILE A 86 16.45 -0.75 16.05
C ILE A 86 17.44 -0.93 17.21
N PRO A 87 18.22 0.11 17.57
CA PRO A 87 19.14 -0.01 18.70
C PRO A 87 18.35 -0.25 19.98
N GLU A 88 18.80 -1.20 20.80
CA GLU A 88 18.19 -1.42 22.12
C GLU A 88 18.23 -0.12 22.92
N ARG A 89 17.06 0.37 23.33
CA ARG A 89 17.00 1.45 24.32
C ARG A 89 17.57 0.87 25.62
N PRO A 90 18.62 1.46 26.22
CA PRO A 90 19.14 0.96 27.47
C PRO A 90 18.00 0.96 28.50
N THR A 91 17.76 -0.19 29.13
CA THR A 91 16.74 -0.31 30.18
C THR A 91 16.98 0.75 31.26
N ARG A 92 15.92 1.23 31.94
CA ARG A 92 16.03 2.22 33.04
C ARG A 92 17.08 1.81 34.08
N ARG A 93 17.26 0.50 34.29
CA ARG A 93 18.29 -0.09 35.17
C ARG A 93 19.71 0.16 34.64
N LEU A 94 19.97 -0.05 33.35
CA LEU A 94 21.26 0.28 32.71
C LEU A 94 21.52 1.79 32.70
N GLN A 95 20.50 2.61 32.49
CA GLN A 95 20.62 4.06 32.54
C GLN A 95 21.00 4.55 33.95
N ARG A 96 20.36 4.02 35.00
CA ARG A 96 20.72 4.31 36.40
C ARG A 96 22.15 3.86 36.73
N LYS A 97 22.56 2.64 36.36
CA LYS A 97 23.95 2.17 36.55
C LYS A 97 24.97 3.05 35.82
N LYS A 98 24.71 3.44 34.56
CA LYS A 98 25.59 4.36 33.81
C LYS A 98 25.64 5.78 34.38
N ARG A 99 24.58 6.23 35.08
CA ARG A 99 24.54 7.54 35.74
C ARG A 99 25.31 7.53 37.06
N VAL A 100 25.13 6.49 37.88
CA VAL A 100 25.89 6.31 39.14
C VAL A 100 27.39 6.17 38.84
N LYS A 101 27.75 5.32 37.86
CA LYS A 101 29.16 5.13 37.48
C LYS A 101 29.84 6.39 36.93
N ARG A 102 29.08 7.33 36.37
CA ARG A 102 29.58 8.65 35.93
C ARG A 102 29.73 9.66 37.06
N MET A 103 29.01 9.48 38.17
CA MET A 103 29.15 10.29 39.38
C MET A 103 30.32 9.80 40.25
N GLU A 104 30.74 8.55 40.08
CA GLU A 104 31.84 7.91 40.83
C GLU A 104 33.22 8.02 40.17
N GLN A 105 33.31 8.59 38.96
CA GLN A 105 34.59 8.96 38.33
C GLN A 105 34.67 10.48 38.22
N PRO A 106 35.19 11.17 39.25
CA PRO A 106 35.59 12.57 39.11
C PRO A 106 36.85 12.64 38.25
N ASP A 107 36.98 13.75 37.51
CA ASP A 107 38.17 14.10 36.69
C ASP A 107 39.48 14.04 37.51
#